data_AF-A0A1V0GUL0-F1
#
_entry.id   AF-A0A1V0GUL0-F1
#
_cell.length_a   1.000
_cell.length_b   1.000
_cell.length_c   1.000
_cell.angle_alpha   90.00
_cell.angle_beta   90.00
_cell.angle_gamma   90.00
#
_symmetry.space_group_name_H-M   'P 1'
#
loop_
_entity.id
_entity.type
_entity.pdbx_description
1 polymer ?
#
loop_
_entity_poly.entity_id
_entity_poly.type
_entity_poly.pdbx_seq_one_letter_code
_entity_poly.pdbx_strand_id
1 'polypeptide(L)' 'MTDAERVVALKAELVETQDAAAAMVVLTIQAMGATPEQMARLADEYQGIADGLTRRRNTGIIARKVAERLKQAESIGVTT' A
#
# COMPACT_ATOMS: atom_id res chain seq x y z
N MET A 1 23.95 6.78 20.60
CA MET A 1 23.20 6.87 19.33
C MET A 1 23.61 8.17 18.64
N THR A 2 24.17 8.08 17.44
CA THR A 2 24.57 9.19 16.58
C THR A 2 23.39 9.71 15.76
N ASP A 3 23.51 10.88 15.15
CA ASP A 3 22.47 11.41 14.26
C ASP A 3 22.24 10.52 13.03
N ALA A 4 23.29 9.86 12.53
CA ALA A 4 23.17 8.89 11.44
C ALA A 4 22.31 7.69 11.84
N GLU A 5 22.54 7.14 13.05
CA GLU A 5 21.74 6.03 13.59
C GLU A 5 20.27 6.44 13.81
N ARG A 6 20.03 7.67 14.26
CA ARG A 6 18.66 8.22 14.41
C ARG A 6 17.93 8.33 13.07
N VAL A 7 18.62 8.80 12.02
CA VAL A 7 18.03 8.91 10.68
C VAL A 7 17.69 7.54 10.11
N VAL A 8 18.51 6.52 10.38
CA VAL A 8 18.22 5.13 9.96
C VAL A 8 16.98 4.60 10.70
N ALA A 9 16.90 4.78 12.02
CA ALA A 9 15.75 4.35 12.80
C ALA A 9 14.44 5.03 12.33
N LEU A 10 14.46 6.34 12.13
CA LEU A 10 13.30 7.08 11.63
C LEU A 10 12.86 6.64 10.22
N LYS A 11 13.80 6.27 9.37
CA LYS A 11 13.47 5.70 8.04
C LYS A 11 12.82 4.33 8.16
N ALA A 12 13.27 3.49 9.09
CA ALA A 12 12.65 2.20 9.36
C ALA A 12 11.21 2.36 9.87
N GLU A 13 11.00 3.20 10.89
CA GLU A 13 9.67 3.51 11.41
C GLU A 13 8.72 4.08 10.34
N LEU A 14 9.25 4.93 9.44
CA LEU A 14 8.47 5.48 8.33
C LEU A 14 8.02 4.37 7.36
N VAL A 15 8.89 3.40 7.05
CA VAL A 15 8.54 2.26 6.19
C VAL A 15 7.47 1.40 6.86
N GLU A 16 7.63 1.07 8.13
CA GLU A 16 6.63 0.31 8.90
C GLU A 16 5.27 1.01 8.92
N THR A 17 5.27 2.33 9.12
CA THR A 17 4.03 3.13 9.10
C THR A 17 3.37 3.12 7.73
N GLN A 18 4.15 3.22 6.65
CA GLN A 18 3.63 3.13 5.28
C GLN A 18 3.05 1.75 4.98
N ASP A 19 3.66 0.68 5.50
CA ASP A 19 3.17 -0.68 5.37
C ASP A 19 1.87 -0.92 6.14
N ALA A 20 1.78 -0.42 7.38
CA ALA A 20 0.56 -0.48 8.17
C ALA A 20 -0.60 0.28 7.49
N ALA A 21 -0.33 1.48 6.95
CA ALA A 21 -1.33 2.26 6.23
C ALA A 21 -1.83 1.51 4.98
N ALA A 22 -0.93 0.94 4.18
CA ALA A 22 -1.32 0.16 3.01
C ALA A 22 -2.15 -1.08 3.38
N ALA A 23 -1.79 -1.77 4.47
CA ALA A 23 -2.54 -2.92 4.97
C ALA A 23 -3.97 -2.53 5.40
N MET A 24 -4.13 -1.42 6.13
CA MET A 24 -5.45 -0.92 6.54
C MET A 24 -6.37 -0.63 5.35
N VAL A 25 -5.83 -0.04 4.29
CA VAL A 25 -6.59 0.25 3.06
C VAL A 25 -7.12 -1.04 2.45
N VAL A 26 -6.26 -2.06 2.29
CA VAL A 26 -6.66 -3.36 1.73
C VAL A 26 -7.70 -4.06 2.60
N LEU A 27 -7.50 -4.08 3.92
CA LEU A 27 -8.48 -4.66 4.86
C LEU A 27 -9.83 -3.96 4.78
N THR A 28 -9.84 -2.64 4.60
CA THR A 28 -11.07 -1.86 4.45
C THR A 28 -11.80 -2.23 3.16
N ILE A 29 -11.08 -2.33 2.04
CA ILE A 29 -11.64 -2.75 0.74
C ILE A 29 -12.24 -4.15 0.84
N GLN A 30 -11.55 -5.08 1.49
CA GLN A 30 -12.06 -6.44 1.75
C GLN A 30 -13.30 -6.43 2.65
N ALA A 31 -13.29 -5.65 3.72
CA ALA A 31 -14.42 -5.52 4.64
C ALA A 31 -15.67 -4.92 3.96
N MET A 32 -15.50 -4.14 2.89
CA MET A 32 -16.59 -3.65 2.05
C MET A 32 -17.18 -4.71 1.11
N GLY A 33 -16.64 -5.93 1.10
CA GLY A 33 -17.09 -7.03 0.25
C GLY A 33 -16.71 -6.85 -1.22
N ALA A 34 -15.57 -6.18 -1.49
CA ALA A 34 -15.10 -5.99 -2.86
C ALA A 34 -14.84 -7.34 -3.55
N THR A 35 -15.37 -7.52 -4.75
CA THR A 35 -15.12 -8.72 -5.56
C THR A 35 -13.67 -8.78 -6.04
N PRO A 36 -13.16 -9.95 -6.45
CA PRO A 36 -11.83 -10.06 -7.06
C PRO A 36 -11.60 -9.09 -8.22
N GLU A 37 -12.58 -8.93 -9.11
CA GLU A 37 -12.48 -8.00 -10.25
C GLU A 37 -12.45 -6.53 -9.79
N GLN A 38 -13.16 -6.19 -8.71
CA GLN A 38 -13.09 -4.85 -8.11
C GLN A 38 -11.73 -4.60 -7.47
N MET A 39 -11.18 -5.58 -6.76
CA MET A 39 -9.83 -5.50 -6.18
C MET A 39 -8.76 -5.34 -7.27
N ALA A 40 -8.88 -6.04 -8.40
CA ALA A 40 -7.97 -5.91 -9.54
C ALA A 40 -8.03 -4.48 -10.15
N ARG A 41 -9.23 -3.94 -10.39
CA ARG A 41 -9.38 -2.56 -10.87
C ARG A 41 -8.80 -1.53 -9.90
N LEU A 42 -9.04 -1.70 -8.60
CA LEU A 42 -8.48 -0.83 -7.57
C LEU A 42 -6.94 -0.90 -7.56
N ALA A 43 -6.35 -2.08 -7.76
CA ALA A 43 -4.91 -2.22 -7.86
C ALA A 43 -4.33 -1.37 -9.00
N ASP A 44 -4.99 -1.35 -10.15
CA ASP A 44 -4.60 -0.52 -11.29
C ASP A 44 -4.78 0.98 -11.02
N GLU A 45 -5.86 1.38 -10.35
CA GLU A 45 -6.06 2.77 -9.93
C GLU A 45 -4.98 3.25 -8.95
N TYR A 46 -4.64 2.42 -7.95
CA TYR A 46 -3.56 2.70 -7.01
C TYR A 46 -2.20 2.74 -7.70
N GLN A 47 -1.97 1.89 -8.71
CA GLN A 47 -0.78 1.96 -9.54
C GLN A 47 -0.72 3.26 -10.35
N GLY A 48 -1.84 3.70 -10.94
CA GLY A 48 -1.94 4.99 -11.62
C GLY A 48 -1.70 6.19 -10.69
N ILE A 49 -2.15 6.12 -9.43
CA ILE A 49 -1.83 7.11 -8.40
C ILE A 49 -0.33 7.10 -8.06
N ALA A 50 0.27 5.92 -7.97
CA ALA A 50 1.69 5.76 -7.69
C ALA A 50 2.59 6.27 -8.83
N ASP A 51 2.14 6.14 -10.07
CA ASP A 51 2.87 6.55 -11.27
C ASP A 51 2.56 8.01 -11.68
N GLY A 52 1.49 8.61 -11.14
CA GLY A 52 1.12 10.00 -11.36
C GLY A 52 2.11 11.00 -10.75
N LEU A 53 2.62 11.92 -11.58
CA LEU A 53 3.71 12.86 -11.27
C LEU A 53 3.42 13.95 -10.21
N THR A 54 2.24 13.99 -9.57
CA THR A 54 1.80 15.17 -8.78
C THR A 54 1.31 14.94 -7.36
N ARG A 55 1.36 13.72 -6.79
CA ARG A 55 1.05 13.52 -5.37
C ARG A 55 2.32 13.17 -4.59
N ARG A 56 2.63 14.01 -3.60
CA ARG A 56 3.72 13.92 -2.60
C ARG A 56 4.30 12.50 -2.47
N ARG A 57 5.63 12.38 -2.52
CA ARG A 57 6.41 11.11 -2.47
C ARG A 57 5.80 10.01 -1.59
N ASN A 58 5.31 10.34 -0.39
CA ASN A 58 4.72 9.37 0.53
C ASN A 58 3.38 8.78 0.05
N THR A 59 2.51 9.58 -0.57
CA THR A 59 1.23 9.11 -1.12
C THR A 59 1.47 8.11 -2.25
N GLY A 60 2.44 8.38 -3.13
CA GLY A 60 2.83 7.44 -4.19
C GLY A 60 3.41 6.14 -3.64
N ILE A 61 4.23 6.20 -2.58
CA ILE A 61 4.78 5.00 -1.92
C ILE A 61 3.67 4.14 -1.32
N ILE A 62 2.73 4.75 -0.58
CA ILE A 62 1.61 4.00 0.01
C ILE A 62 0.72 3.41 -1.09
N ALA A 63 0.40 4.18 -2.13
CA ALA A 63 -0.42 3.70 -3.24
C ALA A 63 0.21 2.49 -3.94
N ARG A 64 1.54 2.51 -4.17
CA ARG A 64 2.26 1.35 -4.72
C ARG A 64 2.16 0.11 -3.82
N LYS A 65 2.36 0.29 -2.52
CA LYS A 65 2.21 -0.80 -1.53
C LYS A 65 0.79 -1.37 -1.49
N VAL A 66 -0.24 -0.53 -1.65
CA VAL A 66 -1.64 -0.98 -1.77
C VAL A 66 -1.84 -1.80 -3.03
N ALA A 67 -1.37 -1.31 -4.19
CA ALA A 67 -1.48 -2.03 -5.46
C ALA A 67 -0.80 -3.41 -5.39
N GLU A 68 0.40 -3.50 -4.82
CA GLU A 68 1.13 -4.76 -4.62
C GLU A 68 0.35 -5.74 -3.75
N ARG A 69 -0.22 -5.28 -2.64
CA ARG A 69 -1.00 -6.12 -1.72
C ARG A 69 -2.31 -6.61 -2.33
N LEU A 70 -3.00 -5.78 -3.12
CA LEU A 70 -4.22 -6.19 -3.83
C LEU A 70 -3.92 -7.30 -4.85
N LYS A 71 -2.83 -7.18 -5.60
CA LYS A 71 -2.36 -8.22 -6.54
C LYS A 71 -1.97 -9.51 -5.82
N GLN A 72 -1.35 -9.42 -4.64
CA GLN A 72 -1.04 -10.59 -3.83
C GLN A 72 -2.33 -11.28 -3.31
N ALA A 73 -3.31 -10.50 -2.84
CA ALA A 73 -4.58 -11.04 -2.37
C ALA A 73 -5.35 -11.79 -3.47
N GLU A 74 -5.30 -11.31 -4.71
CA GLU A 74 -5.81 -12.01 -5.89
C GLU A 74 -5.07 -13.35 -6.11
N SER A 75 -3.72 -13.34 -6.10
CA SER A 75 -2.91 -14.53 -6.38
C SER A 75 -3.05 -15.66 -5.35
N ILE A 76 -3.42 -15.32 -4.11
CA ILE A 76 -3.56 -16.29 -3.01
C ILE A 76 -4.98 -16.87 -2.96
N GLY A 77 -5.92 -16.32 -3.74
CA GLY A 77 -7.30 -16.82 -3.78
C GLY A 77 -7.96 -16.78 -2.40
N VAL A 78 -7.80 -15.68 -1.66
CA VAL A 78 -8.54 -15.47 -0.41
C VAL A 78 -10.01 -15.20 -0.77
N THR A 79 -10.71 -16.28 -1.12
CA THR A 79 -12.16 -16.41 -0.99
C THR A 79 -12.48 -16.39 0.50
N THR A 80 -12.89 -15.24 1.01
CA THR A 80 -13.84 -15.21 2.13
C THR A 80 -15.19 -15.71 1.65
#